data_AF-A0A7W1JBS5-F1
#
_entry.id   AF-A0A7W1JBS5-F1
#
_cell.length_a   1.000
_cell.length_b   1.000
_cell.length_c   1.000
_cell.angle_alpha   90.00
_cell.angle_beta   90.00
_cell.angle_gamma   90.00
#
_symmetry.space_group_name_H-M   'P 1'
#
loop_
_entity.id
_entity.type
_entity.pdbx_description
1 polymer ?
#
loop_
_entity_poly.entity_id
_entity_poly.type
_entity_poly.pdbx_seq_one_letter_code
_entity_poly.pdbx_strand_id
1 'polypeptide(L)' 'MRRLLAVLSDIGRRTSDVGRSAYRLLRWWSGDDAYERYLAEHAGHDHRLLSRRAFYRAYFDRRGNRPRCC' A
#
# COMPACT_ATOMS: atom_id res chain seq x y z
N MET A 1 2.44 41.52 -5.38
CA MET A 1 3.18 40.50 -4.60
C MET A 1 2.37 39.25 -4.20
N ARG A 2 1.04 39.29 -4.04
CA ARG A 2 0.22 38.11 -3.64
C ARG A 2 0.22 36.90 -4.60
N ARG A 3 0.43 37.10 -5.91
CA ARG A 3 0.39 36.01 -6.91
C ARG A 3 1.60 35.06 -6.85
N LEU A 4 2.77 35.55 -6.44
CA LEU A 4 4.00 34.76 -6.36
C LEU A 4 3.97 33.74 -5.21
N LEU A 5 3.41 34.13 -4.06
CA LEU A 5 3.25 33.23 -2.91
C LEU A 5 2.28 32.08 -3.19
N ALA A 6 1.22 32.32 -3.97
CA ALA A 6 0.26 31.27 -4.34
C ALA A 6 0.92 30.19 -5.23
N VAL A 7 1.75 30.61 -6.19
CA VAL A 7 2.47 29.68 -7.08
C VAL A 7 3.49 28.83 -6.31
N LEU A 8 4.25 29.43 -5.39
CA LEU A 8 5.20 28.70 -4.56
C LEU A 8 4.50 27.73 -3.60
N SER A 9 3.33 28.10 -3.07
CA SER A 9 2.50 27.24 -2.22
C SER A 9 1.88 26.06 -2.99
N ASP A 10 1.57 26.26 -4.27
CA ASP A 10 1.03 25.21 -5.15
C ASP A 10 2.13 24.22 -5.59
N ILE A 11 3.33 24.73 -5.89
CA ILE A 11 4.51 23.91 -6.17
C ILE A 11 4.91 23.09 -4.94
N GLY A 12 4.90 23.70 -3.74
CA GLY A 12 5.18 23.01 -2.47
C GLY A 12 4.13 21.93 -2.12
N ARG A 13 2.85 22.14 -2.46
CA ARG A 13 1.80 21.12 -2.34
C ARG A 13 2.04 19.98 -3.33
N ARG A 14 2.28 20.29 -4.61
CA ARG A 14 2.53 19.28 -5.64
C ARG A 14 3.71 18.37 -5.31
N THR A 15 4.81 18.91 -4.81
CA THR A 15 5.98 18.09 -4.44
C THR A 15 5.70 17.16 -3.26
N SER A 16 4.96 17.64 -2.26
CA SER A 16 4.57 16.83 -1.10
C SER A 16 3.47 15.80 -1.43
N ASP A 17 2.60 16.08 -2.39
CA ASP A 17 1.61 15.13 -2.93
C ASP A 17 2.25 14.02 -3.76
N VAL A 18 3.28 14.33 -4.56
CA VAL A 18 4.06 13.33 -5.30
C VAL A 18 4.79 12.39 -4.34
N GLY A 19 5.44 12.92 -3.30
CA GLY A 19 6.09 12.10 -2.27
C GLY A 19 5.10 11.19 -1.53
N ARG A 20 3.92 11.72 -1.18
CA ARG A 20 2.84 10.94 -0.54
C ARG A 20 2.29 9.85 -1.45
N SER A 21 2.17 10.13 -2.75
CA SER A 21 1.69 9.17 -3.75
C SER A 21 2.72 8.07 -4.01
N ALA A 22 4.00 8.43 -4.14
CA ALA A 22 5.10 7.48 -4.29
C ALA A 22 5.23 6.56 -3.06
N TYR A 23 5.10 7.12 -1.85
CA TYR A 23 5.11 6.34 -0.61
C TYR A 23 3.95 5.32 -0.53
N ARG A 24 2.75 5.71 -0.96
CA ARG A 24 1.61 4.78 -1.06
C ARG A 24 1.86 3.67 -2.07
N LEU A 25 2.39 4.01 -3.24
CA LEU A 25 2.76 3.03 -4.27
C LEU A 25 3.84 2.06 -3.79
N LEU A 26 4.86 2.56 -3.09
CA LEU A 26 5.91 1.75 -2.47
C LEU A 26 5.36 0.80 -1.40
N ARG A 27 4.45 1.28 -0.53
CA ARG A 27 3.79 0.40 0.46
C ARG A 27 2.92 -0.67 -0.20
N TRP A 28 2.18 -0.30 -1.23
CA TRP A 28 1.37 -1.23 -2.00
C TRP A 28 2.21 -2.30 -2.72
N TRP A 29 3.33 -1.89 -3.35
CA TRP A 29 4.21 -2.78 -4.10
C TRP A 29 5.07 -3.68 -3.21
N SER A 30 5.56 -3.14 -2.08
CA SER A 30 6.29 -3.94 -1.08
C SER A 30 5.38 -4.95 -0.38
N GLY A 31 4.07 -4.66 -0.29
CA GLY A 31 3.10 -5.47 0.45
C GLY A 31 3.14 -5.20 1.95
N ASP A 32 3.73 -4.08 2.37
CA ASP A 32 3.73 -3.61 3.75
C ASP A 32 2.30 -3.32 4.24
N ASP A 33 1.40 -2.89 3.34
CA ASP A 33 -0.02 -2.64 3.61
C ASP A 33 -0.96 -3.81 3.28
N ALA A 34 -0.39 -4.96 2.90
CA ALA A 34 -1.18 -6.08 2.39
C ALA A 34 -2.11 -6.69 3.45
N TYR A 35 -1.68 -6.71 4.71
CA TYR A 35 -2.49 -7.24 5.81
C TYR A 35 -3.62 -6.29 6.18
N GLU A 36 -3.35 -4.98 6.21
CA GLU A 36 -4.34 -3.94 6.48
C GLU A 36 -5.42 -3.92 5.39
N ARG A 37 -5.03 -4.12 4.13
CA ARG A 37 -5.98 -4.32 3.02
C ARG A 37 -6.82 -5.59 3.18
N TYR A 38 -6.19 -6.70 3.58
CA TYR A 38 -6.90 -7.94 3.88
C TYR A 38 -7.95 -7.75 4.98
N LEU A 39 -7.59 -7.05 6.05
CA LEU A 39 -8.53 -6.70 7.13
C LEU A 39 -9.66 -5.79 6.64
N ALA A 40 -9.36 -4.80 5.80
CA ALA A 40 -10.38 -3.91 5.25
C ALA A 40 -11.36 -4.63 4.31
N GLU A 41 -10.88 -5.57 3.49
CA GLU A 41 -11.71 -6.40 2.62
C GLU A 41 -12.61 -7.35 3.43
N HIS A 42 -12.12 -7.82 4.57
CA HIS A 42 -12.85 -8.73 5.46
C HIS A 42 -13.63 -7.98 6.56
N ALA A 43 -13.56 -6.66 6.59
CA ALA A 43 -14.33 -5.83 7.50
C ALA A 43 -15.81 -5.87 7.09
N GLY A 44 -16.62 -6.59 7.86
CA GLY A 44 -18.06 -6.79 7.59
C GLY A 44 -18.42 -8.21 7.17
N HIS A 45 -17.45 -9.12 7.03
CA HIS A 45 -17.70 -10.53 6.80
C HIS A 45 -17.41 -11.36 8.06
N ASP A 46 -18.35 -12.19 8.48
CA ASP A 46 -18.23 -13.00 9.70
C ASP A 46 -17.50 -14.32 9.42
N HIS A 47 -16.21 -14.21 9.05
CA HIS A 47 -15.33 -15.36 8.87
C HIS A 47 -14.05 -15.21 9.70
N ARG A 48 -13.41 -16.34 9.99
CA ARG A 48 -12.21 -16.36 10.82
C ARG A 48 -11.04 -15.71 10.08
N LEU A 49 -10.66 -14.51 10.53
CA LEU A 49 -9.49 -13.79 10.02
C LEU A 49 -8.20 -14.57 10.31
N LEU A 50 -7.30 -14.57 9.33
CA LEU A 50 -5.94 -15.05 9.53
C LEU A 50 -5.19 -14.11 10.47
N SER A 51 -4.38 -14.69 11.35
CA SER A 51 -3.38 -13.90 12.08
C SER A 51 -2.39 -13.29 11.08
N ARG A 52 -1.82 -12.12 11.40
CA ARG A 52 -0.87 -11.41 10.53
C ARG A 52 0.25 -12.33 10.01
N ARG A 53 0.82 -13.15 10.90
CA ARG A 53 1.87 -14.13 10.54
C ARG A 53 1.37 -15.21 9.58
N ALA A 54 0.17 -15.75 9.83
CA ALA A 54 -0.43 -16.76 8.95
C ALA A 54 -0.76 -16.19 7.56
N PHE A 55 -1.25 -14.95 7.51
CA PHE A 55 -1.49 -14.21 6.27
C PHE A 55 -0.20 -14.05 5.47
N TYR A 56 0.86 -13.49 6.06
CA TYR A 56 2.12 -13.29 5.33
C TYR A 56 2.77 -14.59 4.88
N ARG A 57 2.66 -15.66 5.69
CA ARG A 57 3.14 -16.98 5.28
C ARG A 57 2.41 -17.46 4.01
N ALA A 58 1.08 -17.45 4.01
CA ALA A 58 0.30 -17.81 2.82
C ALA A 58 0.54 -16.87 1.63
N TYR A 59 0.73 -15.57 1.89
CA TYR A 59 1.01 -14.56 0.87
C TYR A 59 2.36 -14.81 0.17
N PHE A 60 3.42 -15.08 0.94
CA PHE A 60 4.74 -15.42 0.38
C PHE A 60 4.77 -16.80 -0.24
N ASP A 61 4.07 -17.79 0.33
CA ASP A 61 3.94 -19.12 -0.26
C ASP A 61 3.29 -19.00 -1.65
N ARG A 62 2.18 -18.25 -1.80
CA ARG A 62 1.57 -17.99 -3.12
C ARG A 62 2.49 -17.23 -4.07
N ARG A 63 3.26 -16.26 -3.57
CA ARG A 63 4.16 -15.43 -4.39
C ARG A 63 5.39 -16.22 -4.86
N GLY A 64 5.90 -17.12 -4.02
CA GLY A 64 7.06 -17.97 -4.27
C GLY A 64 6.71 -19.26 -5.04
N ASN A 65 5.48 -19.74 -4.92
CA ASN A 65 4.97 -20.91 -5.62
C ASN A 65 4.49 -20.58 -7.04
N ARG A 66 5.31 -19.81 -7.78
CA ARG A 66 5.25 -19.90 -9.24
C ARG A 66 5.76 -21.31 -9.60
N PRO A 67 5.08 -22.05 -10.48
CA PRO A 67 5.63 -23.31 -10.96
C PRO A 67 6.99 -22.99 -11.53
N ARG A 68 8.04 -23.46 -10.85
CA ARG A 68 9.37 -23.53 -11.43
C ARG A 68 9.22 -24.62 -12.48
N CYS A 69 8.92 -24.23 -13.72
CA CYS A 69 8.91 -25.22 -14.77
C CYS A 69 10.31 -25.81 -14.84
N CYS A 70 10.34 -27.13 -14.99
CA CYS A 70 11.47 -27.86 -15.52
C CYS A 70 12.00 -27.17 -16.78
#